data_AF-A9UUE0-F1
#
_entry.id   AF-A9UUE0-F1
#
_cell.length_a   1.000
_cell.length_b   1.000
_cell.length_c   1.000
_cell.angle_alpha   90.00
_cell.angle_beta   90.00
_cell.angle_gamma   90.00
#
_symmetry.space_group_name_H-M   'P 1'
#
loop_
_entity.id
_entity.type
_entity.pdbx_description
1 polymer ?
#
loop_
_entity_poly.entity_id
_entity_poly.type
_entity_poly.pdbx_seq_one_letter_code
_entity_poly.pdbx_strand_id
1 'polypeptide(L)'
;MFTHAYDNYMTHAFPQDELDPIHCTGRGSDRDRTNININDVLGDYSLGLIDALDTLAVLGNWTEFERAVRWVIHTVNFDRDVTVQVFEANIRVLGGLLSAHLIATGAILPHMRLVDRPNKLDYTDELLWLARDLAVRLLPAFDATPTGLPYPRVNLRHGVPTAAFWRNDTCTAAVGTLSLEFGVLSALTGDPVYAGVAKRALRAIWSRRSPKTGLLGNTMDIHTGRWINVMSGLGAGMDSFFEYLLKAFAMFGDREMLELFETAFPNMLQRSQIANTPIYANIDMNSGQVLNTWIDSLQAYLPGLKVLAGDVEAAAVDHAFYLSIWRRYQALPERFNYRLKVQGEKRQLFESTYMLYRATGSKYYQRVGAELMQDLERHARAPCGYATLHNVEDKSQEDRMESFFLSETLKYLFLLFDDEHPLHQGNATAHVFTTEGHLLPILGALRDAEGIRDTNKENHSAEVAWCVIESVVGERDELKT
;
A
#
# COMPACT_ATOMS: atom_id res chain seq x y z
N MET A 1 -20.45 8.38 0.83
CA MET A 1 -19.67 7.24 1.36
C MET A 1 -18.68 7.69 2.42
N PHE A 2 -17.66 8.49 2.08
CA PHE A 2 -16.61 8.91 3.03
C PHE A 2 -17.15 9.55 4.30
N THR A 3 -17.99 10.59 4.19
CA THR A 3 -18.64 11.24 5.34
C THR A 3 -19.42 10.25 6.22
N HIS A 4 -20.17 9.33 5.61
CA HIS A 4 -20.91 8.29 6.37
C HIS A 4 -19.98 7.38 7.16
N ALA A 5 -18.85 6.98 6.59
CA ALA A 5 -17.89 6.10 7.26
C ALA A 5 -17.05 6.85 8.31
N TYR A 6 -16.45 7.98 7.92
CA TYR A 6 -15.54 8.77 8.75
C TYR A 6 -16.24 9.43 9.93
N ASP A 7 -17.39 10.10 9.74
CA ASP A 7 -18.06 10.80 10.84
C ASP A 7 -18.56 9.82 11.90
N ASN A 8 -19.01 8.63 11.48
CA ASN A 8 -19.40 7.58 12.41
C ASN A 8 -18.19 6.93 13.09
N TYR A 9 -17.06 6.75 12.41
CA TYR A 9 -15.81 6.37 13.09
C TYR A 9 -15.47 7.39 14.19
N MET A 10 -15.51 8.69 13.88
CA MET A 10 -15.24 9.75 14.86
C MET A 10 -16.24 9.78 16.01
N THR A 11 -17.49 9.36 15.78
CA THR A 11 -18.56 9.36 16.78
C THR A 11 -18.54 8.10 17.67
N HIS A 12 -18.28 6.94 17.08
CA HIS A 12 -18.53 5.63 17.70
C HIS A 12 -17.26 4.84 18.03
N ALA A 13 -16.16 5.11 17.33
CA ALA A 13 -14.94 4.32 17.41
C ALA A 13 -13.75 5.09 17.94
N PHE A 14 -13.58 6.37 17.59
CA PHE A 14 -12.46 7.19 18.06
C PHE A 14 -12.39 7.20 19.61
N PRO A 15 -11.23 6.93 20.24
CA PRO A 15 -9.88 6.84 19.65
C PRO A 15 -9.38 5.42 19.33
N GLN A 16 -10.27 4.43 19.24
CA GLN A 16 -9.90 3.07 18.85
C GLN A 16 -9.46 3.00 17.38
N ASP A 17 -8.86 1.87 17.00
CA ASP A 17 -8.21 1.71 15.70
C ASP A 17 -9.22 1.59 14.56
N GLU A 18 -10.29 0.82 14.73
CA GLU A 18 -11.28 0.57 13.68
C GLU A 18 -12.71 0.76 14.19
N LEU A 19 -13.64 0.87 13.24
CA LEU A 19 -15.07 0.89 13.50
C LEU A 19 -15.65 -0.50 13.20
N ASP A 20 -16.50 -0.97 14.10
CA ASP A 20 -17.42 -2.08 13.90
C ASP A 20 -18.77 -1.46 13.45
N PRO A 21 -19.05 -1.41 12.13
CA PRO A 21 -20.06 -0.53 11.56
C PRO A 21 -21.51 -1.06 11.66
N ILE A 22 -21.70 -2.33 12.01
CA ILE A 22 -23.01 -2.96 12.25
C ILE A 22 -23.50 -2.60 13.65
N HIS A 23 -22.67 -2.79 14.67
CA HIS A 23 -23.01 -2.48 16.06
C HIS A 23 -22.64 -1.05 16.49
N CYS A 24 -21.96 -0.28 15.64
CA CYS A 24 -21.56 1.11 15.91
C CYS A 24 -20.66 1.22 17.15
N THR A 25 -19.60 0.42 17.19
CA THR A 25 -18.63 0.38 18.30
C THR A 25 -17.21 0.49 17.77
N GLY A 26 -16.27 0.92 18.61
CA GLY A 26 -14.85 0.86 18.27
C GLY A 26 -14.26 -0.53 18.45
N ARG A 27 -13.18 -0.80 17.71
CA ARG A 27 -12.29 -1.95 17.86
C ARG A 27 -10.83 -1.50 18.01
N GLY A 28 -10.13 -2.09 18.97
CA GLY A 28 -8.69 -1.93 19.19
C GLY A 28 -7.98 -3.27 19.28
N SER A 29 -6.79 -3.28 19.86
CA SER A 29 -6.01 -4.51 20.05
C SER A 29 -6.78 -5.54 20.90
N ASP A 30 -6.61 -6.82 20.56
CA ASP A 30 -7.16 -7.94 21.32
C ASP A 30 -6.36 -8.14 22.62
N ARG A 31 -7.09 -8.38 23.71
CA ARG A 31 -6.51 -8.70 25.02
C ARG A 31 -5.70 -9.99 24.99
N ASP A 32 -6.09 -10.92 24.12
CA ASP A 32 -5.26 -12.06 23.80
C ASP A 32 -4.10 -11.61 22.90
N ARG A 33 -2.95 -11.37 23.53
CA ARG A 33 -1.70 -10.97 22.85
C ARG A 33 -1.30 -11.95 21.74
N THR A 34 -1.80 -13.17 21.75
CA THR A 34 -1.48 -14.20 20.75
C THR A 34 -2.30 -14.10 19.47
N ASN A 35 -3.37 -13.28 19.45
CA ASN A 35 -4.24 -13.11 18.29
C ASN A 35 -3.59 -12.21 17.23
N ILE A 36 -2.63 -12.77 16.49
CA ILE A 36 -1.89 -12.04 15.46
C ILE A 36 -2.78 -11.52 14.33
N ASN A 37 -3.92 -12.16 14.05
CA ASN A 37 -4.81 -11.73 12.96
C ASN A 37 -5.43 -10.35 13.22
N ILE A 38 -5.52 -9.96 14.50
CA ILE A 38 -6.00 -8.64 14.93
C ILE A 38 -4.81 -7.76 15.32
N ASN A 39 -3.94 -8.26 16.20
CA ASN A 39 -2.89 -7.46 16.83
C ASN A 39 -1.74 -7.09 15.88
N ASP A 40 -1.58 -7.76 14.74
CA ASP A 40 -0.59 -7.35 13.75
C ASP A 40 -0.90 -5.95 13.20
N VAL A 41 -2.18 -5.61 13.09
CA VAL A 41 -2.69 -4.35 12.53
C VAL A 41 -3.15 -3.37 13.62
N LEU A 42 -3.77 -3.86 14.70
CA LEU A 42 -4.37 -3.01 15.74
C LEU A 42 -3.43 -2.83 16.93
N GLY A 43 -2.88 -1.62 17.08
CA GLY A 43 -1.92 -1.24 18.13
C GLY A 43 -2.44 -0.17 19.11
N ASP A 44 -3.75 0.07 19.12
CA ASP A 44 -4.45 1.10 19.89
C ASP A 44 -3.94 2.52 19.63
N TYR A 45 -3.55 2.84 18.40
CA TYR A 45 -2.97 4.13 18.00
C TYR A 45 -3.91 4.98 17.15
N SER A 46 -5.22 4.71 17.18
CA SER A 46 -6.22 5.41 16.38
C SER A 46 -5.98 5.21 14.88
N LEU A 47 -5.69 3.97 14.48
CA LEU A 47 -5.35 3.57 13.10
C LEU A 47 -6.25 4.25 12.04
N GLY A 48 -7.56 4.10 12.16
CA GLY A 48 -8.53 4.61 11.20
C GLY A 48 -8.49 6.13 11.04
N LEU A 49 -8.12 6.88 12.10
CA LEU A 49 -7.89 8.32 11.99
C LEU A 49 -6.61 8.62 11.23
N ILE A 50 -5.51 7.94 11.56
CA ILE A 50 -4.19 8.15 10.93
C ILE A 50 -4.27 7.84 9.43
N ASP A 51 -4.83 6.69 9.07
CA ASP A 51 -5.00 6.25 7.69
C ASP A 51 -5.88 7.20 6.87
N ALA A 52 -6.87 7.85 7.50
CA ALA A 52 -7.78 8.75 6.81
C ALA A 52 -7.24 10.19 6.63
N LEU A 53 -6.13 10.58 7.27
CA LEU A 53 -5.64 11.97 7.28
C LEU A 53 -5.42 12.53 5.88
N ASP A 54 -4.63 11.84 5.07
CA ASP A 54 -4.32 12.29 3.72
C ASP A 54 -5.56 12.24 2.79
N THR A 55 -6.49 11.34 3.07
CA THR A 55 -7.75 11.22 2.35
C THR A 55 -8.62 12.45 2.60
N LEU A 56 -8.76 12.90 3.85
CA LEU A 56 -9.44 14.17 4.17
C LEU A 56 -8.89 15.34 3.36
N ALA A 57 -7.57 15.37 3.17
CA ALA A 57 -6.92 16.39 2.37
C ALA A 57 -7.19 16.23 0.87
N VAL A 58 -7.16 15.00 0.34
CA VAL A 58 -7.52 14.69 -1.05
C VAL A 58 -8.97 15.08 -1.34
N LEU A 59 -9.90 14.85 -0.43
CA LEU A 59 -11.31 15.28 -0.58
C LEU A 59 -11.49 16.80 -0.49
N GLY A 60 -10.42 17.58 -0.26
CA GLY A 60 -10.47 19.03 -0.10
C GLY A 60 -11.13 19.51 1.19
N ASN A 61 -11.38 18.62 2.16
CA ASN A 61 -11.99 18.97 3.43
C ASN A 61 -10.94 19.52 4.41
N TRP A 62 -10.49 20.74 4.11
CA TRP A 62 -9.40 21.38 4.83
C TRP A 62 -9.66 21.55 6.34
N THR A 63 -10.86 21.99 6.71
CA THR A 63 -11.22 22.20 8.13
C THR A 63 -11.17 20.89 8.91
N GLU A 64 -11.64 19.80 8.31
CA GLU A 64 -11.60 18.50 8.96
C GLU A 64 -10.19 17.92 8.99
N PHE A 65 -9.40 18.08 7.93
CA PHE A 65 -7.99 17.69 7.93
C PHE A 65 -7.24 18.35 9.08
N GLU A 66 -7.36 19.67 9.26
CA GLU A 66 -6.75 20.38 10.38
C GLU A 66 -7.24 19.83 11.73
N ARG A 67 -8.56 19.60 11.87
CA ARG A 67 -9.15 19.05 13.10
C ARG A 67 -8.64 17.64 13.41
N ALA A 68 -8.54 16.78 12.40
CA ALA A 68 -8.05 15.42 12.51
C ALA A 68 -6.56 15.39 12.89
N VAL A 69 -5.74 16.24 12.28
CA VAL A 69 -4.33 16.42 12.66
C VAL A 69 -4.21 16.81 14.13
N ARG A 70 -5.04 17.75 14.61
CA ARG A 70 -5.08 18.08 16.05
C ARG A 70 -5.42 16.86 16.90
N TRP A 71 -6.44 16.09 16.54
CA TRP A 71 -6.79 14.88 17.29
C TRP A 71 -5.64 13.88 17.37
N VAL A 72 -4.94 13.65 16.26
CA VAL A 72 -3.76 12.77 16.22
C VAL A 72 -2.67 13.27 17.17
N ILE A 73 -2.30 14.55 17.09
CA ILE A 73 -1.27 15.17 17.94
C ILE A 73 -1.59 15.02 19.43
N HIS A 74 -2.87 15.16 19.82
CA HIS A 74 -3.27 15.12 21.23
C HIS A 74 -3.54 13.71 21.78
N THR A 75 -3.78 12.72 20.91
CA THR A 75 -4.33 11.41 21.33
C THR A 75 -3.37 10.26 21.07
N VAL A 76 -2.58 10.32 20.00
CA VAL A 76 -1.70 9.22 19.59
C VAL A 76 -0.45 9.18 20.46
N ASN A 77 -0.12 7.98 20.94
CA ASN A 77 1.08 7.70 21.73
C ASN A 77 1.52 6.26 21.45
N PHE A 78 2.77 6.08 21.04
CA PHE A 78 3.34 4.76 20.74
C PHE A 78 4.06 4.12 21.93
N ASP A 79 4.17 4.78 23.08
CA ASP A 79 4.63 4.13 24.32
C ASP A 79 3.55 3.21 24.91
N ARG A 80 3.31 2.07 24.25
CA ARG A 80 2.27 1.09 24.59
C ARG A 80 2.84 -0.31 24.69
N ASP A 81 2.36 -1.07 25.67
CA ASP A 81 2.67 -2.51 25.80
C ASP A 81 1.75 -3.33 24.88
N VAL A 82 1.97 -3.17 23.58
CA VAL A 82 1.27 -3.86 22.49
C VAL A 82 2.28 -4.31 21.46
N THR A 83 2.06 -5.50 20.89
CA THR A 83 2.91 -6.07 19.84
C THR A 83 2.22 -5.94 18.50
N VAL A 84 2.90 -5.30 17.55
CA VAL A 84 2.40 -5.03 16.20
C VAL A 84 3.33 -5.63 15.16
N GLN A 85 2.83 -5.82 13.95
CA GLN A 85 3.65 -6.24 12.83
C GLN A 85 4.37 -5.03 12.22
N VAL A 86 5.68 -5.18 11.96
CA VAL A 86 6.52 -4.09 11.42
C VAL A 86 6.00 -3.62 10.07
N PHE A 87 5.58 -4.56 9.21
CA PHE A 87 5.00 -4.28 7.90
C PHE A 87 3.73 -3.43 8.00
N GLU A 88 2.74 -3.85 8.80
CA GLU A 88 1.45 -3.16 8.93
C GLU A 88 1.60 -1.78 9.56
N ALA A 89 2.39 -1.68 10.65
CA ALA A 89 2.68 -0.40 11.28
C ALA A 89 3.45 0.56 10.35
N ASN A 90 4.29 0.01 9.46
CA ASN A 90 5.01 0.81 8.47
C ASN A 90 4.08 1.37 7.39
N ILE A 91 3.33 0.51 6.69
CA ILE A 91 2.57 0.95 5.52
C ILE A 91 1.37 1.81 5.91
N ARG A 92 0.73 1.54 7.06
CA ARG A 92 -0.44 2.27 7.55
C ARG A 92 -0.07 3.49 8.37
N VAL A 93 0.56 3.26 9.52
CA VAL A 93 0.77 4.32 10.51
C VAL A 93 1.91 5.24 10.11
N LEU A 94 3.08 4.70 9.80
CA LEU A 94 4.21 5.52 9.37
C LEU A 94 3.92 6.20 8.03
N GLY A 95 3.36 5.46 7.06
CA GLY A 95 2.90 6.00 5.78
C GLY A 95 1.90 7.15 5.93
N GLY A 96 0.85 6.96 6.73
CA GLY A 96 -0.18 7.97 6.97
C GLY A 96 0.34 9.22 7.67
N LEU A 97 1.19 9.06 8.70
CA LEU A 97 1.82 10.19 9.39
C LEU A 97 2.75 11.00 8.48
N LEU A 98 3.59 10.32 7.68
CA LEU A 98 4.49 10.98 6.74
C LEU A 98 3.73 11.70 5.64
N SER A 99 2.71 11.06 5.05
CA SER A 99 1.88 11.70 4.03
C SER A 99 1.16 12.93 4.55
N ALA A 100 0.51 12.82 5.72
CA ALA A 100 -0.17 13.95 6.35
C ALA A 100 0.80 15.08 6.72
N HIS A 101 2.03 14.77 7.19
CA HIS A 101 3.06 15.76 7.44
C HIS A 101 3.47 16.51 6.15
N LEU A 102 3.69 15.79 5.06
CA LEU A 102 4.05 16.37 3.76
C LEU A 102 2.94 17.25 3.19
N ILE A 103 1.67 16.91 3.44
CA ILE A 103 0.51 17.75 3.12
C ILE A 103 0.47 19.00 4.02
N ALA A 104 0.63 18.82 5.34
CA ALA A 104 0.57 19.90 6.32
C ALA A 104 1.67 20.95 6.11
N THR A 105 2.85 20.54 5.67
CA THR A 105 3.96 21.43 5.32
C THR A 105 3.86 22.01 3.90
N GLY A 106 2.97 21.46 3.06
CA GLY A 106 2.71 21.93 1.70
C GLY A 106 3.69 21.36 0.66
N ALA A 107 4.42 20.29 0.98
CA ALA A 107 5.27 19.56 0.04
C ALA A 107 4.44 18.81 -1.02
N ILE A 108 3.21 18.44 -0.67
CA ILE A 108 2.20 17.92 -1.59
C ILE A 108 0.86 18.59 -1.27
N LEU A 109 0.02 18.86 -2.29
CA LEU A 109 -1.20 19.66 -2.14
C LEU A 109 -0.96 21.02 -1.43
N PRO A 110 -0.21 21.98 -2.01
CA PRO A 110 0.15 23.23 -1.33
C PRO A 110 -1.03 24.06 -0.79
N HIS A 111 -2.21 23.91 -1.39
CA HIS A 111 -3.44 24.55 -0.94
C HIS A 111 -3.97 23.98 0.39
N MET A 112 -3.53 22.79 0.81
CA MET A 112 -3.86 22.14 2.08
C MET A 112 -2.90 22.47 3.22
N ARG A 113 -1.79 23.17 2.93
CA ARG A 113 -0.75 23.57 3.90
C ARG A 113 -1.35 24.21 5.16
N LEU A 114 -0.90 23.72 6.33
CA LEU A 114 -1.28 24.19 7.66
C LEU A 114 -0.31 25.26 8.20
N VAL A 115 0.97 25.18 7.84
CA VAL A 115 2.04 26.11 8.29
C VAL A 115 1.88 27.52 7.69
N ASP A 116 2.36 28.54 8.42
CA ASP A 116 2.44 29.96 8.01
C ASP A 116 1.10 30.63 7.64
N ARG A 117 -0.02 30.16 8.19
CA ARG A 117 -1.35 30.74 7.91
C ARG A 117 -1.95 31.47 9.13
N PRO A 118 -2.58 32.65 8.93
CA PRO A 118 -3.23 33.38 10.01
C PRO A 118 -4.39 32.59 10.63
N ASN A 119 -4.52 32.60 11.96
CA ASN A 119 -5.62 31.99 12.75
C ASN A 119 -5.74 30.46 12.64
N LYS A 120 -4.62 29.75 12.46
CA LYS A 120 -4.59 28.28 12.27
C LYS A 120 -3.79 27.57 13.37
N LEU A 121 -3.85 26.24 13.36
CA LEU A 121 -2.98 25.36 14.16
C LEU A 121 -1.53 25.79 13.95
N ASP A 122 -0.83 26.09 15.05
CA ASP A 122 0.62 26.30 15.06
C ASP A 122 1.29 24.93 14.93
N TYR A 123 1.35 24.43 13.69
CA TYR A 123 1.93 23.13 13.36
C TYR A 123 3.44 23.25 13.24
N THR A 124 4.18 22.52 14.08
CA THR A 124 5.63 22.56 14.20
C THR A 124 6.28 21.19 13.99
N ASP A 125 5.76 20.42 13.02
CA ASP A 125 6.24 19.09 12.63
C ASP A 125 5.86 17.95 13.59
N GLU A 126 4.78 18.09 14.36
CA GLU A 126 4.35 17.10 15.36
C GLU A 126 4.09 15.71 14.74
N LEU A 127 3.54 15.65 13.52
CA LEU A 127 3.33 14.37 12.83
C LEU A 127 4.66 13.72 12.42
N LEU A 128 5.69 14.50 12.08
CA LEU A 128 7.03 13.97 11.80
C LEU A 128 7.68 13.45 13.08
N TRP A 129 7.47 14.11 14.23
CA TRP A 129 7.93 13.60 15.52
C TRP A 129 7.25 12.28 15.89
N LEU A 130 5.94 12.15 15.66
CA LEU A 130 5.21 10.89 15.84
C LEU A 130 5.74 9.79 14.88
N ALA A 131 5.96 10.13 13.61
CA ALA A 131 6.52 9.21 12.61
C ALA A 131 7.90 8.69 13.06
N ARG A 132 8.76 9.59 13.55
CA ARG A 132 10.08 9.23 14.09
C ARG A 132 9.97 8.38 15.35
N ASP A 133 9.09 8.71 16.29
CA ASP A 133 8.89 7.93 17.52
C ASP A 133 8.44 6.50 17.21
N LEU A 134 7.48 6.33 16.30
CA LEU A 134 7.09 5.00 15.82
C LEU A 134 8.27 4.26 15.20
N ALA A 135 8.97 4.87 14.24
CA ALA A 135 10.08 4.22 13.55
C ALA A 135 11.20 3.78 14.49
N VAL A 136 11.54 4.59 15.50
CA VAL A 136 12.52 4.23 16.54
C VAL A 136 12.06 2.99 17.32
N ARG A 137 10.77 2.82 17.57
CA ARG A 137 10.21 1.63 18.22
C ARG A 137 10.17 0.40 17.31
N LEU A 138 10.16 0.60 15.99
CA LEU A 138 10.29 -0.47 14.99
C LEU A 138 11.74 -0.92 14.78
N LEU A 139 12.73 -0.04 14.98
CA LEU A 139 14.14 -0.33 14.74
C LEU A 139 14.68 -1.61 15.42
N PRO A 140 14.28 -1.98 16.65
CA PRO A 140 14.70 -3.24 17.27
C PRO A 140 14.40 -4.48 16.42
N ALA A 141 13.41 -4.46 15.54
CA ALA A 141 13.18 -5.57 14.60
C ALA A 141 14.37 -5.82 13.67
N PHE A 142 15.12 -4.78 13.34
CA PHE A 142 16.23 -4.82 12.39
C PHE A 142 17.57 -5.07 13.07
N ASP A 143 17.57 -5.24 14.40
CA ASP A 143 18.75 -5.68 15.14
C ASP A 143 19.22 -7.04 14.62
N ALA A 144 20.52 -7.27 14.68
CA ALA A 144 21.21 -8.28 13.88
C ALA A 144 20.66 -9.71 14.08
N THR A 145 19.75 -10.13 13.21
CA THR A 145 19.47 -11.55 12.97
C THR A 145 20.62 -12.16 12.17
N PRO A 146 20.90 -13.47 12.31
CA PRO A 146 21.96 -14.14 11.54
C PRO A 146 21.78 -14.01 10.02
N THR A 147 20.57 -13.71 9.55
CA THR A 147 20.21 -13.63 8.13
C THR A 147 20.20 -12.20 7.58
N GLY A 148 20.16 -11.19 8.45
CA GLY A 148 19.91 -9.78 8.09
C GLY A 148 18.43 -9.46 7.83
N LEU A 149 17.51 -10.40 8.05
CA LEU A 149 16.06 -10.18 7.92
C LEU A 149 15.49 -9.65 9.24
N PRO A 150 14.56 -8.69 9.20
CA PRO A 150 13.97 -8.16 10.42
C PRO A 150 13.04 -9.17 11.08
N TYR A 151 12.90 -9.08 12.41
CA TYR A 151 11.79 -9.72 13.10
C TYR A 151 10.46 -9.19 12.55
N PRO A 152 9.45 -10.06 12.36
CA PRO A 152 8.18 -9.63 11.79
C PRO A 152 7.39 -8.70 12.72
N ARG A 153 7.64 -8.78 14.03
CA ARG A 153 6.86 -8.08 15.07
C ARG A 153 7.73 -7.44 16.13
N VAL A 154 7.24 -6.34 16.68
CA VAL A 154 7.85 -5.63 17.80
C VAL A 154 6.79 -5.26 18.82
N ASN A 155 7.14 -5.28 20.11
CA ASN A 155 6.38 -4.58 21.13
C ASN A 155 6.80 -3.11 21.15
N LEU A 156 5.84 -2.19 21.06
CA LEU A 156 6.14 -0.75 20.92
C LEU A 156 6.83 -0.14 22.15
N ARG A 157 6.75 -0.77 23.33
CA ARG A 157 7.46 -0.37 24.54
C ARG A 157 8.70 -1.22 24.83
N HIS A 158 8.63 -2.52 24.54
CA HIS A 158 9.63 -3.49 25.00
C HIS A 158 10.56 -4.02 23.91
N GLY A 159 10.38 -3.61 22.65
CA GLY A 159 11.18 -4.10 21.52
C GLY A 159 10.77 -5.51 21.08
N VAL A 160 11.71 -6.28 20.53
CA VAL A 160 11.42 -7.62 19.99
C VAL A 160 10.94 -8.57 21.11
N PRO A 161 9.74 -9.18 21.00
CA PRO A 161 9.25 -10.12 22.00
C PRO A 161 10.15 -11.38 22.10
N THR A 162 10.50 -11.78 23.31
CA THR A 162 11.43 -12.90 23.59
C THR A 162 10.75 -14.27 23.75
N ALA A 163 9.42 -14.31 23.76
CA ALA A 163 8.68 -15.54 24.06
C ALA A 163 8.63 -16.50 22.87
N ALA A 164 8.81 -17.80 23.12
CA ALA A 164 8.72 -18.90 22.14
C ALA A 164 7.36 -19.02 21.42
N PHE A 165 6.35 -18.28 21.88
CA PHE A 165 5.05 -18.19 21.22
C PHE A 165 5.11 -17.38 19.92
N TRP A 166 6.03 -16.43 19.81
CA TRP A 166 6.09 -15.55 18.65
C TRP A 166 6.71 -16.25 17.45
N ARG A 167 6.00 -16.14 16.34
CA ARG A 167 6.37 -16.69 15.05
C ARG A 167 7.58 -15.92 14.47
N ASN A 168 8.65 -16.66 14.17
CA ASN A 168 9.90 -16.14 13.58
C ASN A 168 9.84 -16.11 12.04
N ASP A 169 8.66 -16.31 11.47
CA ASP A 169 8.43 -16.26 10.04
C ASP A 169 8.02 -14.87 9.56
N THR A 170 8.66 -14.42 8.48
CA THR A 170 8.31 -13.20 7.75
C THR A 170 7.95 -13.56 6.31
N CYS A 171 7.12 -12.72 5.66
CA CYS A 171 6.83 -12.87 4.25
C CYS A 171 7.66 -11.92 3.38
N THR A 172 7.69 -12.18 2.07
CA THR A 172 8.47 -11.41 1.11
C THR A 172 8.02 -9.96 1.02
N ALA A 173 6.71 -9.71 1.02
CA ALA A 173 6.13 -8.36 1.11
C ALA A 173 6.57 -7.63 2.38
N ALA A 174 6.46 -8.27 3.55
CA ALA A 174 6.81 -7.66 4.84
C ALA A 174 8.27 -7.17 4.92
N VAL A 175 9.19 -7.82 4.19
CA VAL A 175 10.60 -7.41 4.12
C VAL A 175 10.85 -6.39 3.01
N GLY A 176 10.16 -6.52 1.88
CA GLY A 176 10.35 -5.69 0.69
C GLY A 176 9.63 -4.34 0.71
N THR A 177 8.64 -4.19 1.57
CA THR A 177 7.69 -3.07 1.54
C THR A 177 7.91 -2.10 2.70
N LEU A 178 9.17 -1.67 2.84
CA LEU A 178 9.62 -0.73 3.87
C LEU A 178 10.33 0.49 3.27
N SER A 179 10.77 0.37 2.01
CA SER A 179 11.73 1.30 1.41
C SER A 179 11.17 2.72 1.19
N LEU A 180 9.86 2.87 0.95
CA LEU A 180 9.26 4.18 0.73
C LEU A 180 9.21 4.99 2.02
N GLU A 181 8.56 4.48 3.05
CA GLU A 181 8.32 5.20 4.30
C GLU A 181 9.63 5.44 5.06
N PHE A 182 10.49 4.42 5.18
CA PHE A 182 11.79 4.57 5.84
C PHE A 182 12.72 5.49 5.02
N GLY A 183 12.61 5.45 3.68
CA GLY A 183 13.36 6.35 2.80
C GLY A 183 12.94 7.82 2.96
N VAL A 184 11.63 8.09 2.99
CA VAL A 184 11.10 9.45 3.25
C VAL A 184 11.50 9.93 4.63
N LEU A 185 11.36 9.08 5.66
CA LEU A 185 11.74 9.45 7.02
C LEU A 185 13.22 9.79 7.11
N SER A 186 14.11 9.02 6.48
CA SER A 186 15.53 9.37 6.37
C SER A 186 15.75 10.70 5.66
N ALA A 187 15.05 10.98 4.57
CA ALA A 187 15.18 12.24 3.84
C ALA A 187 14.73 13.45 4.68
N LEU A 188 13.61 13.34 5.41
CA LEU A 188 13.05 14.42 6.22
C LEU A 188 13.86 14.66 7.52
N THR A 189 14.40 13.60 8.13
CA THR A 189 15.14 13.71 9.40
C THR A 189 16.65 13.91 9.24
N GLY A 190 17.19 13.62 8.06
CA GLY A 190 18.63 13.55 7.82
C GLY A 190 19.32 12.33 8.44
N ASP A 191 18.57 11.39 9.02
CA ASP A 191 19.11 10.18 9.63
C ASP A 191 19.06 8.98 8.65
N PRO A 192 20.20 8.48 8.15
CA PRO A 192 20.23 7.43 7.13
C PRO A 192 19.90 6.04 7.68
N VAL A 193 19.73 5.86 9.00
CA VAL A 193 19.50 4.55 9.60
C VAL A 193 18.24 3.88 9.04
N TYR A 194 17.15 4.64 8.87
CA TYR A 194 15.88 4.09 8.39
C TYR A 194 16.01 3.53 6.96
N ALA A 195 16.37 4.35 5.98
CA ALA A 195 16.61 3.90 4.61
C ALA A 195 17.62 2.72 4.56
N GLY A 196 18.67 2.81 5.38
CA GLY A 196 19.70 1.78 5.47
C GLY A 196 19.19 0.42 5.96
N VAL A 197 18.36 0.36 7.00
CA VAL A 197 17.82 -0.91 7.51
C VAL A 197 16.85 -1.55 6.51
N ALA A 198 16.00 -0.76 5.86
CA ALA A 198 15.07 -1.24 4.85
C ALA A 198 15.81 -1.83 3.65
N LYS A 199 16.85 -1.14 3.14
CA LYS A 199 17.65 -1.61 2.01
C LYS A 199 18.43 -2.89 2.35
N ARG A 200 18.98 -2.99 3.57
CA ARG A 200 19.67 -4.22 4.02
C ARG A 200 18.72 -5.41 4.08
N ALA A 201 17.52 -5.21 4.62
CA ALA A 201 16.49 -6.24 4.70
C ALA A 201 16.08 -6.73 3.29
N LEU A 202 15.85 -5.80 2.36
CA LEU A 202 15.55 -6.12 0.96
C LEU A 202 16.67 -6.94 0.30
N ARG A 203 17.94 -6.51 0.42
CA ARG A 203 19.09 -7.24 -0.14
C ARG A 203 19.23 -8.63 0.49
N ALA A 204 18.97 -8.74 1.79
CA ALA A 204 18.99 -10.02 2.51
C ALA A 204 17.97 -11.00 1.94
N ILE A 205 16.69 -10.62 1.79
CA ILE A 205 15.71 -11.54 1.21
C ILE A 205 15.98 -11.80 -0.27
N TRP A 206 16.40 -10.77 -1.02
CA TRP A 206 16.79 -10.88 -2.41
C TRP A 206 17.82 -12.01 -2.58
N SER A 207 18.92 -12.00 -1.82
CA SER A 207 19.99 -13.01 -1.92
C SER A 207 19.53 -14.48 -1.75
N ARG A 208 18.30 -14.73 -1.30
CA ARG A 208 17.74 -16.06 -1.02
C ARG A 208 16.80 -16.58 -2.12
N ARG A 209 16.81 -15.93 -3.29
CA ARG A 209 16.15 -16.45 -4.51
C ARG A 209 16.61 -17.85 -4.84
N SER A 210 15.72 -18.61 -5.47
CA SER A 210 16.08 -19.91 -6.02
C SER A 210 17.18 -19.73 -7.08
N PRO A 211 18.31 -20.46 -6.99
CA PRO A 211 19.36 -20.39 -8.00
C PRO A 211 18.92 -20.99 -9.35
N LYS A 212 17.80 -21.73 -9.40
CA LYS A 212 17.29 -22.38 -10.61
C LYS A 212 16.35 -21.49 -11.40
N THR A 213 15.44 -20.80 -10.72
CA THR A 213 14.36 -20.03 -11.36
C THR A 213 14.53 -18.53 -11.18
N GLY A 214 15.34 -18.09 -10.21
CA GLY A 214 15.42 -16.70 -9.79
C GLY A 214 14.23 -16.22 -8.95
N LEU A 215 13.30 -17.11 -8.54
CA LEU A 215 12.10 -16.73 -7.78
C LEU A 215 12.36 -16.65 -6.26
N LEU A 216 11.58 -15.83 -5.56
CA LEU A 216 11.48 -15.82 -4.09
C LEU A 216 10.33 -16.72 -3.64
N GLY A 217 10.41 -17.28 -2.44
CA GLY A 217 9.25 -17.92 -1.81
C GLY A 217 8.35 -16.88 -1.14
N ASN A 218 7.29 -17.34 -0.50
CA ASN A 218 6.34 -16.46 0.19
C ASN A 218 6.80 -16.18 1.62
N THR A 219 7.13 -17.22 2.39
CA THR A 219 7.36 -17.13 3.84
C THR A 219 8.71 -17.76 4.21
N MET A 220 9.48 -17.09 5.05
CA MET A 220 10.83 -17.49 5.44
C MET A 220 11.06 -17.38 6.94
N ASP A 221 11.81 -18.34 7.49
CA ASP A 221 12.35 -18.26 8.85
C ASP A 221 13.53 -17.27 8.91
N ILE A 222 13.42 -16.24 9.75
CA ILE A 222 14.41 -15.16 9.84
C ILE A 222 15.74 -15.58 10.49
N HIS A 223 15.83 -16.72 11.17
CA HIS A 223 17.06 -17.15 11.83
C HIS A 223 17.89 -18.06 10.94
N THR A 224 17.23 -18.99 10.26
CA THR A 224 17.84 -20.00 9.41
C THR A 224 17.94 -19.55 7.95
N GLY A 225 17.12 -18.58 7.54
CA GLY A 225 17.01 -18.14 6.15
C GLY A 225 16.37 -19.17 5.23
N ARG A 226 15.71 -20.19 5.79
CA ARG A 226 15.02 -21.24 5.02
C ARG A 226 13.60 -20.79 4.69
N TRP A 227 13.21 -21.00 3.44
CA TRP A 227 11.83 -20.83 3.00
C TRP A 227 10.94 -21.88 3.69
N ILE A 228 9.99 -21.41 4.50
CA ILE A 228 8.95 -22.23 5.13
C ILE A 228 7.84 -22.50 4.12
N ASN A 229 7.43 -21.46 3.39
CA ASN A 229 6.49 -21.55 2.29
C ASN A 229 7.20 -21.17 0.98
N VAL A 230 7.42 -22.19 0.15
CA VAL A 230 8.08 -22.08 -1.16
C VAL A 230 7.14 -21.64 -2.29
N MET A 231 5.87 -21.37 -1.98
CA MET A 231 4.93 -20.77 -2.93
C MET A 231 5.46 -19.42 -3.39
N SER A 232 5.36 -19.17 -4.68
CA SER A 232 5.81 -17.97 -5.37
C SER A 232 4.67 -17.47 -6.24
N GLY A 233 4.34 -16.19 -6.17
CA GLY A 233 3.22 -15.61 -6.90
C GLY A 233 3.16 -14.09 -6.79
N LEU A 234 2.06 -13.53 -7.28
CA LEU A 234 1.79 -12.09 -7.28
C LEU A 234 0.77 -11.68 -6.20
N GLY A 235 0.33 -12.62 -5.36
CA GLY A 235 -0.71 -12.40 -4.36
C GLY A 235 -0.16 -12.14 -2.95
N ALA A 236 -0.97 -12.48 -1.96
CA ALA A 236 -0.75 -12.15 -0.55
C ALA A 236 0.64 -12.57 -0.07
N GLY A 237 1.38 -11.61 0.51
CA GLY A 237 2.72 -11.84 1.07
C GLY A 237 3.86 -11.72 0.06
N MET A 238 3.57 -11.33 -1.20
CA MET A 238 4.57 -11.08 -2.25
C MET A 238 4.23 -9.90 -3.16
N ASP A 239 2.95 -9.60 -3.39
CA ASP A 239 2.41 -8.43 -4.09
C ASP A 239 3.27 -7.15 -4.00
N SER A 240 3.28 -6.50 -2.82
CA SER A 240 3.85 -5.17 -2.60
C SER A 240 5.38 -5.13 -2.64
N PHE A 241 6.05 -6.30 -2.66
CA PHE A 241 7.48 -6.38 -2.94
C PHE A 241 7.77 -5.86 -4.35
N PHE A 242 6.99 -6.29 -5.35
CA PHE A 242 7.19 -5.84 -6.73
C PHE A 242 6.86 -4.36 -6.90
N GLU A 243 5.81 -3.90 -6.23
CA GLU A 243 5.44 -2.49 -6.24
C GLU A 243 6.57 -1.61 -5.71
N TYR A 244 7.15 -1.96 -4.55
CA TYR A 244 8.12 -1.11 -3.88
C TYR A 244 9.45 -1.05 -4.62
N LEU A 245 9.81 -2.08 -5.40
CA LEU A 245 10.96 -1.98 -6.29
C LEU A 245 10.76 -0.87 -7.34
N LEU A 246 9.63 -0.86 -8.05
CA LEU A 246 9.38 0.17 -9.06
C LEU A 246 9.09 1.54 -8.42
N LYS A 247 8.27 1.58 -7.38
CA LYS A 247 7.88 2.81 -6.68
C LYS A 247 9.08 3.48 -6.00
N ALA A 248 10.03 2.72 -5.43
CA ALA A 248 11.23 3.31 -4.83
C ALA A 248 12.17 3.90 -5.89
N PHE A 249 12.33 3.25 -7.05
CA PHE A 249 13.03 3.86 -8.18
C PHE A 249 12.33 5.14 -8.63
N ALA A 250 11.01 5.08 -8.82
CA ALA A 250 10.22 6.25 -9.21
C ALA A 250 10.36 7.40 -8.20
N MET A 251 10.38 7.13 -6.90
CA MET A 251 10.39 8.21 -5.92
C MET A 251 11.79 8.78 -5.63
N PHE A 252 12.81 7.92 -5.57
CA PHE A 252 14.17 8.28 -5.14
C PHE A 252 15.23 8.26 -6.25
N GLY A 253 14.93 7.70 -7.43
CA GLY A 253 15.93 7.45 -8.47
C GLY A 253 16.85 6.25 -8.20
N ASP A 254 16.51 5.39 -7.24
CA ASP A 254 17.33 4.25 -6.83
C ASP A 254 17.42 3.17 -7.94
N ARG A 255 18.50 3.22 -8.73
CA ARG A 255 18.73 2.33 -9.88
C ARG A 255 18.79 0.85 -9.51
N GLU A 256 19.28 0.52 -8.32
CA GLU A 256 19.30 -0.87 -7.88
C GLU A 256 17.85 -1.38 -7.78
N MET A 257 16.91 -0.59 -7.26
CA MET A 257 15.51 -1.02 -7.18
C MET A 257 14.91 -1.31 -8.56
N LEU A 258 15.25 -0.51 -9.58
CA LEU A 258 14.83 -0.75 -10.95
C LEU A 258 15.42 -2.07 -11.50
N GLU A 259 16.71 -2.30 -11.32
CA GLU A 259 17.37 -3.54 -11.77
C GLU A 259 16.75 -4.78 -11.11
N LEU A 260 16.43 -4.69 -9.82
CA LEU A 260 15.71 -5.74 -9.08
C LEU A 260 14.32 -5.96 -9.68
N PHE A 261 13.58 -4.89 -10.00
CA PHE A 261 12.24 -4.97 -10.60
C PHE A 261 12.27 -5.62 -11.98
N GLU A 262 13.13 -5.13 -12.87
CA GLU A 262 13.30 -5.64 -14.24
C GLU A 262 13.76 -7.11 -14.26
N THR A 263 14.43 -7.56 -13.20
CA THR A 263 14.76 -8.97 -13.02
C THR A 263 13.59 -9.79 -12.46
N ALA A 264 12.94 -9.30 -11.41
CA ALA A 264 11.98 -10.09 -10.63
C ALA A 264 10.60 -10.18 -11.29
N PHE A 265 10.08 -9.06 -11.75
CA PHE A 265 8.68 -8.94 -12.17
C PHE A 265 8.40 -9.64 -13.51
N PRO A 266 9.19 -9.41 -14.59
CA PRO A 266 9.00 -10.16 -15.83
C PRO A 266 9.20 -11.68 -15.67
N ASN A 267 10.17 -12.10 -14.86
CA ASN A 267 10.41 -13.52 -14.56
C ASN A 267 9.22 -14.15 -13.83
N MET A 268 8.61 -13.43 -12.88
CA MET A 268 7.39 -13.87 -12.20
C MET A 268 6.22 -13.99 -13.19
N LEU A 269 5.95 -12.95 -13.98
CA LEU A 269 4.86 -12.95 -14.98
C LEU A 269 5.00 -14.12 -15.95
N GLN A 270 6.18 -14.29 -16.54
CA GLN A 270 6.43 -15.34 -17.53
C GLN A 270 6.20 -16.75 -16.98
N ARG A 271 6.60 -17.00 -15.73
CA ARG A 271 6.54 -18.35 -15.13
C ARG A 271 5.17 -18.69 -14.56
N SER A 272 4.45 -17.70 -14.06
CA SER A 272 3.15 -17.90 -13.40
C SER A 272 1.97 -17.86 -14.38
N GLN A 273 2.15 -17.30 -15.58
CA GLN A 273 1.05 -17.15 -16.53
C GLN A 273 0.52 -18.50 -17.04
N ILE A 274 -0.80 -18.68 -16.93
CA ILE A 274 -1.48 -19.88 -17.41
C ILE A 274 -1.89 -19.69 -18.86
N ALA A 275 -1.32 -20.49 -19.79
CA ALA A 275 -1.79 -20.64 -21.17
C ALA A 275 -2.11 -19.33 -21.92
N ASN A 276 -1.28 -18.30 -21.75
CA ASN A 276 -1.46 -16.96 -22.34
C ASN A 276 -2.78 -16.27 -21.95
N THR A 277 -3.33 -16.60 -20.78
CA THR A 277 -4.48 -15.92 -20.17
C THR A 277 -4.00 -14.84 -19.19
N PRO A 278 -4.85 -13.90 -18.76
CA PRO A 278 -4.52 -12.95 -17.67
C PRO A 278 -4.51 -13.60 -16.27
N ILE A 279 -4.31 -14.92 -16.18
CA ILE A 279 -4.28 -15.66 -14.92
C ILE A 279 -2.83 -15.97 -14.58
N TYR A 280 -2.40 -15.48 -13.43
CA TYR A 280 -1.06 -15.69 -12.87
C TYR A 280 -1.15 -16.60 -11.65
N ALA A 281 -0.85 -17.88 -11.84
CA ALA A 281 -0.99 -18.89 -10.81
C ALA A 281 0.14 -18.82 -9.78
N ASN A 282 -0.16 -19.31 -8.58
CA ASN A 282 0.88 -19.58 -7.59
C ASN A 282 1.71 -20.80 -8.01
N ILE A 283 3.03 -20.64 -8.08
CA ILE A 283 3.99 -21.64 -8.53
C ILE A 283 5.00 -21.96 -7.43
N ASP A 284 5.66 -23.12 -7.53
CA ASP A 284 6.77 -23.48 -6.65
C ASP A 284 8.01 -22.70 -7.04
N MET A 285 8.63 -22.03 -6.07
CA MET A 285 9.77 -21.15 -6.36
C MET A 285 10.96 -21.89 -6.99
N ASN A 286 11.13 -23.20 -6.80
CA ASN A 286 12.32 -23.93 -7.25
C ASN A 286 12.13 -24.66 -8.58
N SER A 287 10.92 -25.15 -8.82
CA SER A 287 10.56 -25.95 -9.99
C SER A 287 9.73 -25.16 -11.01
N GLY A 288 9.08 -24.07 -10.60
CA GLY A 288 8.12 -23.32 -11.41
C GLY A 288 6.80 -24.06 -11.67
N GLN A 289 6.54 -25.17 -10.97
CA GLN A 289 5.30 -25.93 -11.13
C GLN A 289 4.14 -25.20 -10.44
N VAL A 290 2.98 -25.20 -11.08
CA VAL A 290 1.74 -24.68 -10.49
C VAL A 290 1.39 -25.46 -9.22
N LEU A 291 1.24 -24.74 -8.10
CA LEU A 291 0.98 -25.34 -6.78
C LEU A 291 -0.48 -25.39 -6.41
N ASN A 292 -1.27 -24.43 -6.90
CA ASN A 292 -2.70 -24.36 -6.59
C ASN A 292 -3.49 -23.88 -7.81
N THR A 293 -4.78 -23.69 -7.61
CA THR A 293 -5.72 -23.32 -8.68
C THR A 293 -6.51 -22.07 -8.32
N TRP A 294 -6.00 -21.29 -7.37
CA TRP A 294 -6.61 -20.06 -6.92
C TRP A 294 -5.62 -18.91 -7.02
N ILE A 295 -6.16 -17.71 -7.20
CA ILE A 295 -5.42 -16.43 -7.14
C ILE A 295 -6.01 -15.59 -6.03
N ASP A 296 -5.18 -14.78 -5.37
CA ASP A 296 -5.68 -13.90 -4.32
C ASP A 296 -6.33 -12.62 -4.90
N SER A 297 -7.26 -12.03 -4.17
CA SER A 297 -7.88 -10.74 -4.50
C SER A 297 -6.86 -9.62 -4.59
N LEU A 298 -5.81 -9.72 -3.77
CA LEU A 298 -4.67 -8.82 -3.72
C LEU A 298 -3.80 -8.90 -4.97
N GLN A 299 -4.07 -9.79 -5.93
CA GLN A 299 -3.45 -9.69 -7.25
C GLN A 299 -4.09 -8.59 -8.13
N ALA A 300 -5.19 -7.97 -7.68
CA ALA A 300 -5.88 -6.92 -8.44
C ALA A 300 -5.14 -5.57 -8.45
N TYR A 301 -4.03 -5.40 -7.73
CA TYR A 301 -3.07 -4.30 -7.94
C TYR A 301 -2.29 -4.41 -9.26
N LEU A 302 -2.18 -5.63 -9.82
CA LEU A 302 -1.28 -5.92 -10.93
C LEU A 302 -1.52 -5.03 -12.17
N PRO A 303 -2.77 -4.73 -12.58
CA PRO A 303 -3.00 -3.76 -13.65
C PRO A 303 -2.41 -2.38 -13.33
N GLY A 304 -2.57 -1.87 -12.11
CA GLY A 304 -1.98 -0.60 -11.67
C GLY A 304 -0.45 -0.61 -11.74
N LEU A 305 0.18 -1.70 -11.30
CA LEU A 305 1.64 -1.85 -11.42
C LEU A 305 2.10 -1.93 -12.88
N LYS A 306 1.35 -2.62 -13.75
CA LYS A 306 1.65 -2.67 -15.20
C LYS A 306 1.48 -1.31 -15.87
N VAL A 307 0.47 -0.53 -15.48
CA VAL A 307 0.36 0.88 -15.90
C VAL A 307 1.62 1.64 -15.48
N LEU A 308 2.05 1.55 -14.22
CA LEU A 308 3.25 2.24 -13.75
C LEU A 308 4.53 1.80 -14.50
N ALA A 309 4.61 0.53 -14.89
CA ALA A 309 5.69 -0.02 -15.71
C ALA A 309 5.59 0.33 -17.20
N GLY A 310 4.50 0.99 -17.61
CA GLY A 310 4.24 1.46 -18.96
C GLY A 310 3.55 0.47 -19.92
N ASP A 311 3.09 -0.67 -19.41
CA ASP A 311 2.34 -1.67 -20.17
C ASP A 311 0.82 -1.50 -19.98
N VAL A 312 0.30 -0.40 -20.53
CA VAL A 312 -1.11 0.00 -20.39
C VAL A 312 -2.06 -1.00 -21.08
N GLU A 313 -1.63 -1.60 -22.19
CA GLU A 313 -2.44 -2.58 -22.93
C GLU A 313 -2.60 -3.89 -22.14
N ALA A 314 -1.52 -4.47 -21.62
CA ALA A 314 -1.62 -5.67 -20.80
C ALA A 314 -2.36 -5.38 -19.48
N ALA A 315 -2.19 -4.19 -18.90
CA ALA A 315 -2.94 -3.76 -17.73
C ALA A 315 -4.45 -3.76 -17.99
N ALA A 316 -4.90 -3.26 -19.15
CA ALA A 316 -6.33 -3.27 -19.50
C ALA A 316 -6.90 -4.69 -19.62
N VAL A 317 -6.11 -5.65 -20.14
CA VAL A 317 -6.50 -7.07 -20.24
C VAL A 317 -6.64 -7.70 -18.85
N ASP A 318 -5.66 -7.50 -17.97
CA ASP A 318 -5.72 -8.03 -16.60
C ASP A 318 -6.87 -7.41 -15.80
N HIS A 319 -7.08 -6.09 -15.94
CA HIS A 319 -8.18 -5.39 -15.30
C HIS A 319 -9.54 -5.93 -15.73
N ALA A 320 -9.73 -6.17 -17.04
CA ALA A 320 -10.96 -6.76 -17.56
C ALA A 320 -11.24 -8.15 -16.96
N PHE A 321 -10.20 -8.93 -16.68
CA PHE A 321 -10.34 -10.22 -16.01
C PHE A 321 -10.85 -10.06 -14.56
N TYR A 322 -10.22 -9.21 -13.74
CA TYR A 322 -10.70 -8.96 -12.37
C TYR A 322 -12.09 -8.33 -12.34
N LEU A 323 -12.40 -7.43 -13.28
CA LEU A 323 -13.73 -6.86 -13.43
C LEU A 323 -14.77 -7.94 -13.80
N SER A 324 -14.41 -8.96 -14.57
CA SER A 324 -15.31 -10.08 -14.86
C SER A 324 -15.65 -10.90 -13.61
N ILE A 325 -14.68 -11.07 -12.70
CA ILE A 325 -14.89 -11.69 -11.39
C ILE A 325 -15.81 -10.78 -10.56
N TRP A 326 -15.49 -9.49 -10.47
CA TRP A 326 -16.32 -8.53 -9.74
C TRP A 326 -17.76 -8.57 -10.25
N ARG A 327 -18.00 -8.48 -11.56
CA ARG A 327 -19.35 -8.52 -12.15
C ARG A 327 -20.15 -9.76 -11.79
N ARG A 328 -19.47 -10.90 -11.63
CA ARG A 328 -20.11 -12.16 -11.26
C ARG A 328 -20.54 -12.19 -9.80
N TYR A 329 -19.78 -11.52 -8.92
CA TYR A 329 -19.93 -11.63 -7.47
C TYR A 329 -20.19 -10.30 -6.77
N GLN A 330 -20.31 -9.19 -7.49
CA GLN A 330 -20.50 -7.82 -6.99
C GLN A 330 -19.52 -7.43 -5.86
N ALA A 331 -18.35 -8.06 -5.88
CA ALA A 331 -17.22 -7.94 -4.97
C ALA A 331 -16.10 -8.86 -5.49
N LEU A 332 -14.86 -8.64 -5.06
CA LEU A 332 -13.78 -9.61 -5.29
C LEU A 332 -13.73 -10.62 -4.13
N PRO A 333 -13.63 -11.91 -4.44
CA PRO A 333 -13.30 -12.91 -3.44
C PRO A 333 -11.80 -12.90 -3.11
N GLU A 334 -11.40 -13.17 -1.86
CA GLU A 334 -10.00 -13.31 -1.38
C GLU A 334 -9.27 -14.27 -2.23
N ARG A 335 -9.89 -15.41 -2.51
CA ARG A 335 -9.32 -16.44 -3.33
C ARG A 335 -10.31 -16.76 -4.39
N PHE A 336 -9.94 -16.53 -5.64
CA PHE A 336 -10.72 -16.96 -6.78
C PHE A 336 -10.13 -18.25 -7.34
N ASN A 337 -10.82 -19.37 -7.17
CA ASN A 337 -10.39 -20.60 -7.82
C ASN A 337 -10.77 -20.58 -9.31
N TYR A 338 -9.80 -20.43 -10.21
CA TYR A 338 -10.03 -20.33 -11.65
C TYR A 338 -10.39 -21.67 -12.33
N ARG A 339 -10.35 -22.80 -11.60
CA ARG A 339 -10.87 -24.10 -12.07
C ARG A 339 -12.26 -24.42 -11.52
N LEU A 340 -12.47 -24.21 -10.22
CA LEU A 340 -13.69 -24.61 -9.49
C LEU A 340 -14.71 -23.47 -9.35
N LYS A 341 -14.30 -22.21 -9.56
CA LYS A 341 -15.11 -21.00 -9.34
C LYS A 341 -15.65 -20.86 -7.90
N VAL A 342 -14.86 -21.24 -6.88
CA VAL A 342 -15.21 -21.16 -5.43
C VAL A 342 -14.23 -20.23 -4.68
N GLN A 343 -14.63 -19.68 -3.50
CA GLN A 343 -14.23 -18.34 -3.04
C GLN A 343 -13.83 -18.14 -1.55
N GLY A 344 -13.05 -17.08 -1.27
CA GLY A 344 -12.83 -16.37 0.03
C GLY A 344 -13.04 -14.84 -0.15
N GLU A 345 -12.58 -13.88 0.69
CA GLU A 345 -12.78 -12.37 0.68
C GLU A 345 -11.55 -11.35 0.57
N LYS A 346 -11.50 -10.33 -0.33
CA LYS A 346 -10.96 -8.92 -0.16
C LYS A 346 -10.76 -8.17 -1.50
N ARG A 347 -10.29 -6.90 -1.49
CA ARG A 347 -10.46 -5.87 -2.56
C ARG A 347 -9.17 -5.08 -2.87
N GLN A 348 -8.84 -4.86 -4.15
CA GLN A 348 -7.83 -3.88 -4.62
C GLN A 348 -8.12 -3.27 -6.02
N LEU A 349 -9.27 -3.59 -6.63
CA LEU A 349 -9.56 -3.19 -8.02
C LEU A 349 -9.68 -1.66 -8.22
N PHE A 350 -9.86 -0.90 -7.14
CA PHE A 350 -10.06 0.55 -7.17
C PHE A 350 -8.80 1.31 -7.62
N GLU A 351 -7.63 0.98 -7.06
CA GLU A 351 -6.35 1.59 -7.45
C GLU A 351 -6.10 1.35 -8.95
N SER A 352 -6.14 0.09 -9.38
CA SER A 352 -5.96 -0.29 -10.78
C SER A 352 -6.94 0.41 -11.73
N THR A 353 -8.21 0.57 -11.32
CA THR A 353 -9.21 1.31 -12.12
C THR A 353 -8.86 2.79 -12.24
N TYR A 354 -8.42 3.40 -11.14
CA TYR A 354 -7.94 4.79 -11.12
C TYR A 354 -6.68 4.97 -11.99
N MET A 355 -5.67 4.11 -11.83
CA MET A 355 -4.42 4.18 -12.61
C MET A 355 -4.68 4.04 -14.11
N LEU A 356 -5.54 3.10 -14.52
CA LEU A 356 -5.93 2.95 -15.92
C LEU A 356 -6.73 4.15 -16.45
N TYR A 357 -7.57 4.77 -15.61
CA TYR A 357 -8.23 6.02 -15.98
C TYR A 357 -7.20 7.12 -16.24
N ARG A 358 -6.23 7.29 -15.33
CA ARG A 358 -5.17 8.29 -15.46
C ARG A 358 -4.33 8.10 -16.72
N ALA A 359 -3.96 6.85 -17.03
CA ALA A 359 -3.13 6.54 -18.20
C ALA A 359 -3.87 6.68 -19.54
N THR A 360 -5.19 6.47 -19.57
CA THR A 360 -5.94 6.39 -20.84
C THR A 360 -6.89 7.56 -21.08
N GLY A 361 -7.27 8.31 -20.04
CA GLY A 361 -8.38 9.27 -20.07
C GLY A 361 -9.75 8.64 -20.41
N SER A 362 -9.85 7.31 -20.42
CA SER A 362 -11.04 6.62 -20.90
C SER A 362 -12.17 6.66 -19.87
N LYS A 363 -13.29 7.30 -20.24
CA LYS A 363 -14.54 7.32 -19.46
C LYS A 363 -15.12 5.92 -19.19
N TYR A 364 -14.60 4.87 -19.84
CA TYR A 364 -14.89 3.49 -19.48
C TYR A 364 -14.56 3.19 -18.01
N TYR A 365 -13.38 3.60 -17.53
CA TYR A 365 -12.95 3.30 -16.16
C TYR A 365 -13.76 4.06 -15.11
N GLN A 366 -14.25 5.26 -15.41
CA GLN A 366 -15.22 5.95 -14.56
C GLN A 366 -16.57 5.22 -14.50
N ARG A 367 -17.07 4.68 -15.62
CA ARG A 367 -18.28 3.84 -15.60
C ARG A 367 -18.07 2.58 -14.78
N VAL A 368 -16.90 1.95 -14.86
CA VAL A 368 -16.53 0.83 -14.00
C VAL A 368 -16.52 1.27 -12.54
N GLY A 369 -15.85 2.37 -12.18
CA GLY A 369 -15.87 2.90 -10.82
C GLY A 369 -17.29 3.12 -10.28
N ALA A 370 -18.21 3.61 -11.12
CA ALA A 370 -19.60 3.82 -10.72
C ALA A 370 -20.33 2.50 -10.44
N GLU A 371 -20.03 1.46 -11.22
CA GLU A 371 -20.51 0.09 -10.99
C GLU A 371 -19.97 -0.45 -9.65
N LEU A 372 -18.66 -0.37 -9.40
CA LEU A 372 -18.05 -0.83 -8.15
C LEU A 372 -18.62 -0.11 -6.93
N MET A 373 -18.84 1.21 -7.04
CA MET A 373 -19.41 2.05 -6.00
C MET A 373 -20.86 1.67 -5.68
N GLN A 374 -21.68 1.37 -6.69
CA GLN A 374 -23.06 0.93 -6.50
C GLN A 374 -23.13 -0.42 -5.78
N ASP A 375 -22.22 -1.35 -6.10
CA ASP A 375 -22.16 -2.65 -5.42
C ASP A 375 -21.71 -2.50 -3.95
N LEU A 376 -20.77 -1.59 -3.66
CA LEU A 376 -20.39 -1.23 -2.29
C LEU A 376 -21.59 -0.67 -1.49
N GLU A 377 -22.31 0.30 -2.06
CA GLU A 377 -23.52 0.87 -1.43
C GLU A 377 -24.59 -0.18 -1.16
N ARG A 378 -24.74 -1.15 -2.06
CA ARG A 378 -25.77 -2.18 -1.96
C ARG A 378 -25.44 -3.27 -0.95
N HIS A 379 -24.17 -3.71 -0.90
CA HIS A 379 -23.79 -4.93 -0.20
C HIS A 379 -22.93 -4.70 1.04
N ALA A 380 -22.11 -3.64 1.07
CA ALA A 380 -21.20 -3.39 2.19
C ALA A 380 -21.73 -2.32 3.15
N ARG A 381 -22.70 -1.48 2.75
CA ARG A 381 -23.22 -0.43 3.63
C ARG A 381 -23.86 -1.00 4.89
N ALA A 382 -23.48 -0.45 6.03
CA ALA A 382 -23.97 -0.78 7.38
C ALA A 382 -24.43 0.50 8.10
N PRO A 383 -25.16 0.40 9.24
CA PRO A 383 -25.71 1.56 9.96
C PRO A 383 -24.70 2.69 10.22
N CYS A 384 -23.48 2.35 10.63
CA CYS A 384 -22.45 3.34 10.98
C CYS A 384 -21.26 3.36 10.01
N GLY A 385 -21.25 2.59 8.93
CA GLY A 385 -20.10 2.58 8.02
C GLY A 385 -20.27 1.58 6.89
N TYR A 386 -19.16 0.93 6.52
CA TYR A 386 -19.16 -0.14 5.52
C TYR A 386 -18.49 -1.38 6.11
N ALA A 387 -19.25 -2.47 6.17
CA ALA A 387 -18.81 -3.75 6.68
C ALA A 387 -18.04 -4.54 5.61
N THR A 388 -17.02 -5.27 6.05
CA THR A 388 -16.39 -6.32 5.26
C THR A 388 -17.45 -7.35 4.85
N LEU A 389 -17.38 -7.84 3.61
CA LEU A 389 -18.24 -8.93 3.17
C LEU A 389 -17.60 -10.25 3.58
N HIS A 390 -18.19 -10.94 4.55
CA HIS A 390 -17.75 -12.26 4.99
C HIS A 390 -17.90 -13.31 3.87
N ASN A 391 -18.95 -13.21 3.06
CA ASN A 391 -19.11 -14.09 1.92
C ASN A 391 -19.76 -13.35 0.75
N VAL A 392 -19.08 -13.35 -0.38
CA VAL A 392 -19.52 -12.63 -1.58
C VAL A 392 -20.66 -13.32 -2.32
N GLU A 393 -20.97 -14.59 -2.03
CA GLU A 393 -22.12 -15.30 -2.59
C GLU A 393 -23.43 -14.93 -1.87
N ASP A 394 -23.46 -15.09 -0.54
CA ASP A 394 -24.65 -14.82 0.28
C ASP A 394 -24.75 -13.38 0.78
N LYS A 395 -23.70 -12.58 0.59
CA LYS A 395 -23.58 -11.17 1.02
C LYS A 395 -23.61 -10.98 2.54
N SER A 396 -23.31 -12.02 3.31
CA SER A 396 -23.11 -11.88 4.75
C SER A 396 -21.96 -10.91 5.04
N GLN A 397 -22.12 -10.15 6.12
CA GLN A 397 -21.21 -9.10 6.53
C GLN A 397 -20.47 -9.53 7.80
N GLU A 398 -19.18 -9.24 7.87
CA GLU A 398 -18.41 -9.22 9.10
C GLU A 398 -18.49 -7.80 9.68
N ASP A 399 -18.71 -7.69 10.99
CA ASP A 399 -18.79 -6.40 11.67
C ASP A 399 -17.39 -5.78 11.85
N ARG A 400 -16.81 -5.32 10.75
CA ARG A 400 -15.49 -4.68 10.71
C ARG A 400 -15.44 -3.73 9.52
N MET A 401 -15.00 -2.49 9.76
CA MET A 401 -14.62 -1.55 8.72
C MET A 401 -13.10 -1.36 8.80
N GLU A 402 -12.39 -2.02 7.91
CA GLU A 402 -10.94 -1.93 7.83
C GLU A 402 -10.50 -0.50 7.51
N SER A 403 -9.39 -0.05 8.10
CA SER A 403 -8.89 1.32 7.93
C SER A 403 -8.65 1.70 6.46
N PHE A 404 -8.18 0.74 5.65
CA PHE A 404 -7.90 0.94 4.24
C PHE A 404 -9.14 1.23 3.38
N PHE A 405 -10.35 0.97 3.90
CA PHE A 405 -11.55 1.43 3.22
C PHE A 405 -11.57 2.96 3.11
N LEU A 406 -11.11 3.66 4.16
CA LEU A 406 -10.97 5.11 4.17
C LEU A 406 -9.71 5.54 3.39
N SER A 407 -8.54 4.96 3.66
CA SER A 407 -7.27 5.43 3.06
C SER A 407 -7.11 5.08 1.58
N GLU A 408 -7.63 3.94 1.12
CA GLU A 408 -7.44 3.47 -0.25
C GLU A 408 -8.73 3.57 -1.05
N THR A 409 -9.73 2.77 -0.68
CA THR A 409 -10.91 2.51 -1.53
C THR A 409 -11.64 3.80 -1.89
N LEU A 410 -11.95 4.62 -0.88
CA LEU A 410 -12.66 5.88 -1.09
C LEU A 410 -11.78 6.98 -1.70
N LYS A 411 -10.47 6.98 -1.42
CA LYS A 411 -9.52 7.90 -2.03
C LYS A 411 -9.42 7.68 -3.54
N TYR A 412 -9.18 6.44 -3.98
CA TYR A 412 -9.10 6.12 -5.41
C TYR A 412 -10.43 6.33 -6.13
N LEU A 413 -11.58 6.02 -5.50
CA LEU A 413 -12.89 6.33 -6.07
C LEU A 413 -13.10 7.84 -6.22
N PHE A 414 -12.72 8.65 -5.23
CA PHE A 414 -12.83 10.10 -5.31
C PHE A 414 -11.99 10.66 -6.46
N LEU A 415 -10.71 10.29 -6.50
CA LEU A 415 -9.78 10.72 -7.55
C LEU A 415 -10.21 10.23 -8.94
N LEU A 416 -10.80 9.04 -9.05
CA LEU A 416 -11.32 8.55 -10.33
C LEU A 416 -12.39 9.48 -10.92
N PHE A 417 -13.17 10.19 -10.11
CA PHE A 417 -14.27 11.04 -10.58
C PHE A 417 -13.96 12.53 -10.61
N ASP A 418 -12.93 12.99 -9.91
CA ASP A 418 -12.51 14.40 -9.93
C ASP A 418 -11.46 14.66 -11.01
N ASP A 419 -11.89 14.84 -12.26
CA ASP A 419 -11.01 15.02 -13.42
C ASP A 419 -9.97 16.14 -13.22
N GLU A 420 -10.38 17.23 -12.59
CA GLU A 420 -9.59 18.45 -12.42
C GLU A 420 -8.80 18.48 -11.11
N HIS A 421 -8.82 17.39 -10.33
CA HIS A 421 -8.15 17.30 -9.05
C HIS A 421 -6.67 17.72 -9.16
N PRO A 422 -6.12 18.52 -8.22
CA PRO A 422 -4.74 19.00 -8.33
C PRO A 422 -3.68 17.90 -8.49
N LEU A 423 -3.89 16.71 -7.90
CA LEU A 423 -2.97 15.57 -8.07
C LEU A 423 -2.87 15.05 -9.51
N HIS A 424 -3.81 15.42 -10.36
CA HIS A 424 -3.82 15.06 -11.78
C HIS A 424 -2.97 15.99 -12.64
N GLN A 425 -2.46 17.09 -12.07
CA GLN A 425 -1.78 18.16 -12.80
C GLN A 425 -0.26 18.02 -12.65
N GLY A 426 0.45 17.89 -13.78
CA GLY A 426 1.83 17.40 -13.81
C GLY A 426 2.90 18.18 -13.06
N ASN A 427 2.79 19.50 -13.00
CA ASN A 427 3.98 20.32 -12.73
C ASN A 427 4.24 20.64 -11.25
N ALA A 428 3.29 20.39 -10.34
CA ALA A 428 3.41 20.77 -8.92
C ALA A 428 3.02 19.68 -7.91
N THR A 429 2.64 18.48 -8.39
CA THR A 429 2.11 17.40 -7.56
C THR A 429 2.62 16.02 -7.96
N ALA A 430 3.82 15.92 -8.54
CA ALA A 430 4.42 14.62 -8.87
C ALA A 430 4.51 13.74 -7.62
N HIS A 431 3.82 12.60 -7.62
CA HIS A 431 3.65 11.77 -6.43
C HIS A 431 3.60 10.28 -6.78
N VAL A 432 3.78 9.46 -5.74
CA VAL A 432 3.54 8.02 -5.76
C VAL A 432 2.60 7.70 -4.60
N PHE A 433 1.68 6.76 -4.83
CA PHE A 433 0.91 6.13 -3.76
C PHE A 433 1.72 4.98 -3.18
N THR A 434 1.83 4.89 -1.85
CA THR A 434 2.30 3.67 -1.18
C THR A 434 1.34 2.51 -1.46
N THR A 435 1.67 1.29 -1.00
CA THR A 435 0.74 0.14 -1.13
C THR A 435 -0.53 0.32 -0.28
N GLU A 436 -0.51 1.26 0.69
CA GLU A 436 -1.66 1.64 1.52
C GLU A 436 -2.33 2.94 1.03
N GLY A 437 -2.06 3.35 -0.21
CA GLY A 437 -2.66 4.54 -0.81
C GLY A 437 -2.16 5.87 -0.23
N HIS A 438 -1.06 5.90 0.51
CA HIS A 438 -0.53 7.15 1.07
C HIS A 438 0.27 7.97 0.05
N LEU A 439 0.05 9.28 0.05
CA LEU A 439 0.66 10.19 -0.91
C LEU A 439 2.08 10.58 -0.49
N LEU A 440 3.08 10.23 -1.29
CA LEU A 440 4.46 10.66 -1.11
C LEU A 440 4.96 11.40 -2.37
N PRO A 441 5.66 12.54 -2.23
CA PRO A 441 6.16 13.32 -3.36
C PRO A 441 7.35 12.63 -4.02
N ILE A 442 7.47 12.79 -5.33
CA ILE A 442 8.67 12.42 -6.06
C ILE A 442 9.75 13.47 -5.75
N LEU A 443 10.83 13.05 -5.07
CA LEU A 443 11.87 13.97 -4.58
C LEU A 443 12.86 14.31 -5.72
N GLY A 444 12.62 15.42 -6.41
CA GLY A 444 13.51 15.91 -7.49
C GLY A 444 14.96 16.16 -7.05
N ALA A 445 15.18 16.59 -5.79
CA ALA A 445 16.50 16.91 -5.25
C ALA A 445 17.47 15.72 -5.18
N LEU A 446 16.98 14.47 -5.19
CA LEU A 446 17.82 13.26 -5.23
C LEU A 446 18.16 12.82 -6.66
N ARG A 447 17.43 13.32 -7.68
CA ARG A 447 17.65 12.98 -9.09
C ARG A 447 18.74 13.84 -9.75
N ASP A 448 18.87 15.09 -9.31
CA ASP A 448 19.89 16.02 -9.83
C ASP A 448 21.29 15.72 -9.27
N ALA A 449 21.38 15.08 -8.10
CA ALA A 449 22.66 14.74 -7.46
C ALA A 449 23.44 13.61 -8.17
N GLU A 450 22.80 12.83 -9.04
CA GLU A 450 23.45 11.77 -9.84
C GLU A 450 23.65 12.14 -11.32
N GLY A 451 23.36 13.37 -11.73
CA GLY A 451 23.67 13.83 -13.10
C GLY A 451 22.90 13.08 -14.18
N ILE A 452 21.58 12.93 -14.03
CA ILE A 452 20.70 12.44 -15.11
C ILE A 452 20.53 13.55 -16.17
N ARG A 453 21.59 13.73 -16.95
CA ARG A 453 21.53 14.10 -18.37
C ARG A 453 22.45 13.13 -19.09
N ASP A 454 22.00 11.89 -19.22
CA ASP A 454 22.70 10.96 -20.10
C ASP A 454 22.10 11.06 -21.50
N THR A 455 22.95 11.49 -22.43
CA THR A 455 22.64 11.80 -23.83
C THR A 455 22.56 10.55 -24.73
N ASN A 456 22.33 9.35 -24.15
CA ASN A 456 22.29 8.09 -24.88
C ASN A 456 20.89 7.44 -24.86
N LYS A 457 20.24 7.50 -26.02
CA LYS A 457 18.90 7.00 -26.36
C LYS A 457 18.77 5.47 -26.45
N GLU A 458 19.26 4.69 -25.49
CA GLU A 458 19.21 3.21 -25.61
C GLU A 458 18.55 2.43 -24.46
N ASN A 459 18.06 3.07 -23.39
CA ASN A 459 17.28 2.37 -22.36
C ASN A 459 15.78 2.70 -22.44
N HIS A 460 15.10 2.04 -23.39
CA HIS A 460 13.65 2.18 -23.63
C HIS A 460 12.78 1.86 -22.38
N SER A 461 13.19 0.96 -21.47
CA SER A 461 12.37 0.61 -20.29
C SER A 461 12.38 1.71 -19.21
N ALA A 462 13.52 2.35 -18.99
CA ALA A 462 13.65 3.49 -18.08
C ALA A 462 12.97 4.74 -18.66
N GLU A 463 13.09 4.99 -19.97
CA GLU A 463 12.37 6.06 -20.67
C GLU A 463 10.85 5.81 -20.73
N VAL A 464 10.37 4.57 -20.80
CA VAL A 464 8.93 4.23 -20.84
C VAL A 464 8.29 4.25 -19.45
N ALA A 465 8.96 3.70 -18.43
CA ALA A 465 8.51 3.90 -17.04
C ALA A 465 8.52 5.40 -16.69
N TRP A 466 9.51 6.15 -17.17
CA TRP A 466 9.58 7.60 -17.04
C TRP A 466 8.52 8.32 -17.87
N CYS A 467 8.26 7.96 -19.12
CA CYS A 467 7.21 8.54 -19.97
C CYS A 467 5.81 8.18 -19.48
N VAL A 468 5.62 7.08 -18.76
CA VAL A 468 4.32 6.75 -18.15
C VAL A 468 4.18 7.41 -16.78
N ILE A 469 5.27 7.56 -16.02
CA ILE A 469 5.30 8.48 -14.88
C ILE A 469 5.04 9.93 -15.38
N GLU A 470 5.66 10.41 -16.45
CA GLU A 470 5.48 11.75 -17.03
C GLU A 470 4.14 11.91 -17.77
N SER A 471 3.58 10.89 -18.44
CA SER A 471 2.25 11.01 -19.07
C SER A 471 1.11 10.87 -18.05
N VAL A 472 1.34 10.20 -16.92
CA VAL A 472 0.46 10.24 -15.73
C VAL A 472 0.66 11.55 -14.94
N VAL A 473 1.86 12.16 -15.03
CA VAL A 473 2.31 13.42 -14.39
C VAL A 473 2.49 14.55 -15.44
N GLY A 474 1.68 14.57 -16.49
CA GLY A 474 1.61 15.67 -17.47
C GLY A 474 2.73 15.78 -18.53
N GLU A 475 2.41 15.32 -19.74
CA GLU A 475 2.45 16.15 -20.94
C GLU A 475 1.40 15.62 -21.95
N ARG A 476 0.41 16.45 -22.28
CA ARG A 476 -0.42 16.30 -23.48
C ARG A 476 0.13 17.30 -24.48
N ASP A 477 0.68 16.79 -25.56
CA ASP A 477 0.87 17.35 -26.90
C ASP A 477 1.83 16.36 -27.59
N GLU A 478 1.68 15.83 -28.80
CA GLU A 478 0.89 16.12 -29.98
C GLU A 478 0.99 14.85 -30.87
N LEU A 479 -0.07 14.06 -31.03
CA LEU A 479 -0.20 13.12 -32.16
C LEU A 479 -1.59 13.31 -32.79
N LYS A 480 -1.74 14.49 -33.38
CA LYS A 480 -2.72 14.78 -34.43
C LYS A 480 -2.00 15.48 -35.59
N THR A 481 -1.36 14.67 -36.42
CA THR A 481 -1.33 14.85 -37.88
C THR A 481 -1.16 13.49 -38.52
#